data_AF-A0A662YZ41-F1
#
_entry.id   AF-A0A662YZ41-F1
#
_cell.length_a   1.000
_cell.length_b   1.000
_cell.length_c   1.000
_cell.angle_alpha   90.00
_cell.angle_beta   90.00
_cell.angle_gamma   90.00
#
_symmetry.space_group_name_H-M   'P 1'
#
loop_
_entity.id
_entity.type
_entity.pdbx_description
1 polymer ?
#
loop_
_entity_poly.entity_id
_entity_poly.type
_entity_poly.pdbx_seq_one_letter_code
_entity_poly.pdbx_strand_id
1 'polypeptide(L)'
;MSKTVGWLKEQLQTGNDNLLVMDCRAQELYQSSHVEAAINVAIPSLMLRRLKKGNLPIKSLLANGEDKEKFVRRCRTDTIVLYDEYSCEWNENVDGDSVLGLLLRRMKDEGYRAFYLEGGFNTFQAEFPAHCETNLDSSCSSSSPIAPVLGLGGLRISSDSSDIESDVDRDPHSATDSDGGPLSNTLPSFPVEILPHLYLGCAKDSTNLDILEEYSIKYILNVTPNLPNLFENAGEFKYKQIPISDHWSQNLSQFFPEAIGFIDEARSKKCGVLVHCLAGISRSVTVTVAYLMQKLNLSMNDAYDIVKMKKSNISPNFNFMGQLLDFERTLGLNSPCDNRITTQPLYFTTPTNHNVFQLDPLEST
;
A
#
# COMPACT_ATOMS: atom_id res chain seq x y z
N MET A 1 27.53 -0.24 -6.93
CA MET A 1 27.30 -0.08 -8.38
C MET A 1 25.80 -0.15 -8.63
N SER A 2 25.31 0.77 -9.43
CA SER A 2 23.91 1.08 -9.69
C SER A 2 23.65 1.11 -11.20
N LYS A 3 22.37 1.14 -11.59
CA LYS A 3 21.90 1.37 -12.96
C LYS A 3 20.80 2.42 -12.94
N THR A 4 20.83 3.31 -13.92
CA THR A 4 19.79 4.33 -14.10
C THR A 4 18.51 3.70 -14.67
N VAL A 5 17.37 4.36 -14.45
CA VAL A 5 16.09 3.97 -15.07
C VAL A 5 16.15 3.99 -16.60
N GLY A 6 16.85 4.97 -17.18
CA GLY A 6 17.06 5.06 -18.63
C GLY A 6 17.85 3.88 -19.19
N TRP A 7 18.90 3.44 -18.48
CA TRP A 7 19.66 2.25 -18.87
C TRP A 7 18.78 1.00 -18.86
N LEU A 8 17.96 0.82 -17.81
CA LEU A 8 17.07 -0.34 -17.72
C LEU A 8 16.07 -0.36 -18.88
N LYS A 9 15.47 0.78 -19.20
CA LYS A 9 14.55 0.93 -20.34
C LYS A 9 15.22 0.55 -21.66
N GLU A 10 16.44 1.00 -21.92
CA GLU A 10 17.19 0.61 -23.13
C GLU A 10 17.41 -0.90 -23.22
N GLN A 11 17.72 -1.55 -22.10
CA GLN A 11 17.90 -3.00 -22.07
C GLN A 11 16.59 -3.77 -22.32
N LEU A 12 15.46 -3.28 -21.81
CA LEU A 12 14.14 -3.86 -22.08
C LEU A 12 13.76 -3.72 -23.56
N GLN A 13 14.00 -2.55 -24.17
CA GLN A 13 13.67 -2.30 -25.58
C GLN A 13 14.54 -3.08 -26.56
N THR A 14 15.80 -3.30 -26.22
CA THR A 14 16.72 -4.10 -27.04
C THR A 14 16.45 -5.59 -26.93
N GLY A 15 15.51 -6.02 -26.07
CA GLY A 15 15.20 -7.43 -25.84
C GLY A 15 16.41 -8.19 -25.31
N ASN A 16 17.22 -7.58 -24.44
CA ASN A 16 18.47 -8.18 -24.00
C ASN A 16 18.23 -9.50 -23.26
N ASP A 17 18.54 -10.61 -23.93
CA ASP A 17 18.47 -11.99 -23.40
C ASP A 17 19.37 -12.25 -22.20
N ASN A 18 20.22 -11.29 -21.81
CA ASN A 18 21.15 -11.39 -20.68
C ASN A 18 20.78 -10.45 -19.52
N LEU A 19 19.49 -10.10 -19.36
CA LEU A 19 18.97 -9.29 -18.25
C LEU A 19 17.97 -10.06 -17.38
N LEU A 20 18.21 -10.06 -16.07
CA LEU A 20 17.24 -10.46 -15.06
C LEU A 20 16.84 -9.25 -14.22
N VAL A 21 15.54 -8.96 -14.18
CA VAL A 21 14.98 -7.89 -13.35
C VAL A 21 14.29 -8.53 -12.14
N MET A 22 14.56 -8.03 -10.94
CA MET A 22 14.04 -8.58 -9.68
C MET A 22 13.37 -7.49 -8.84
N ASP A 23 12.10 -7.71 -8.54
CA ASP A 23 11.29 -6.83 -7.71
C ASP A 23 11.40 -7.25 -6.24
N CYS A 24 11.98 -6.40 -5.41
CA CYS A 24 12.16 -6.63 -3.98
C CYS A 24 11.01 -6.07 -3.11
N ARG A 25 9.96 -5.51 -3.73
CA ARG A 25 8.79 -4.98 -3.01
C ARG A 25 7.88 -6.12 -2.55
N ALA A 26 6.96 -5.77 -1.66
CA ALA A 26 5.93 -6.68 -1.18
C ALA A 26 5.10 -7.23 -2.35
N GLN A 27 4.58 -8.45 -2.20
CA GLN A 27 3.89 -9.16 -3.26
C GLN A 27 2.67 -8.39 -3.77
N GLU A 28 1.98 -7.66 -2.90
CA GLU A 28 0.81 -6.84 -3.22
C GLU A 28 1.17 -5.68 -4.16
N LEU A 29 2.31 -5.03 -3.92
CA LEU A 29 2.83 -3.96 -4.77
C LEU A 29 3.24 -4.49 -6.15
N TYR A 30 3.97 -5.61 -6.18
CA TYR A 30 4.32 -6.30 -7.42
C TYR A 30 3.08 -6.66 -8.23
N GLN A 31 2.07 -7.26 -7.60
CA GLN A 31 0.82 -7.62 -8.27
C GLN A 31 0.10 -6.40 -8.83
N SER A 32 0.08 -5.27 -8.12
CA SER A 32 -0.55 -4.05 -8.61
C SER A 32 0.08 -3.53 -9.91
N SER A 33 1.40 -3.45 -9.94
CA SER A 33 2.19 -3.07 -11.11
C SER A 33 3.67 -3.35 -10.86
N HIS A 34 4.40 -3.80 -11.86
CA HIS A 34 5.82 -4.08 -11.77
C HIS A 34 6.49 -3.86 -13.13
N VAL A 35 7.83 -3.81 -13.18
CA VAL A 35 8.56 -3.70 -14.45
C VAL A 35 8.32 -4.96 -15.27
N GLU A 36 8.15 -4.81 -16.58
CA GLU A 36 7.93 -5.93 -17.50
C GLU A 36 8.93 -7.08 -17.30
N ALA A 37 8.41 -8.30 -17.24
CA ALA A 37 9.16 -9.56 -17.05
C ALA A 37 9.99 -9.65 -15.75
N ALA A 38 9.76 -8.76 -14.77
CA ALA A 38 10.43 -8.78 -13.47
C ALA A 38 10.00 -10.01 -12.65
N ILE A 39 10.92 -10.49 -11.81
CA ILE A 39 10.67 -11.61 -10.90
C ILE A 39 10.45 -11.06 -9.50
N ASN A 40 9.30 -11.37 -8.87
CA ASN A 40 9.08 -11.00 -7.48
C ASN A 40 9.92 -11.85 -6.51
N VAL A 41 10.62 -11.17 -5.60
CA VAL A 41 11.43 -11.77 -4.54
C VAL A 41 10.73 -11.55 -3.21
N ALA A 42 9.71 -12.36 -2.94
CA ALA A 42 9.01 -12.32 -1.67
C ALA A 42 9.93 -12.83 -0.55
N ILE A 43 10.38 -11.94 0.33
CA ILE A 43 11.13 -12.32 1.54
C ILE A 43 10.22 -12.12 2.75
N PRO A 44 9.62 -13.19 3.29
CA PRO A 44 8.92 -13.11 4.56
C PRO A 44 9.83 -12.51 5.64
N SER A 45 9.28 -11.63 6.48
CA SER A 45 10.04 -10.91 7.53
C SER A 45 10.83 -11.86 8.46
N LEU A 46 10.30 -13.06 8.71
CA LEU A 46 10.94 -14.14 9.46
C LEU A 46 12.27 -14.62 8.82
N MET A 47 12.40 -14.49 7.50
CA MET A 47 13.56 -14.95 6.72
C MET A 47 14.65 -13.89 6.60
N LEU A 48 14.38 -12.62 6.93
CA LEU A 48 15.38 -11.55 6.93
C LEU A 48 16.53 -11.83 7.91
N ARG A 49 16.22 -12.37 9.10
CA ARG A 49 17.23 -12.79 10.08
C ARG A 49 18.14 -13.89 9.55
N ARG A 50 17.61 -14.80 8.72
CA ARG A 50 18.38 -15.90 8.10
C ARG A 50 19.22 -15.39 6.93
N LEU A 51 18.70 -14.46 6.15
CA LEU A 51 19.40 -13.78 5.06
C LEU A 51 20.59 -12.97 5.61
N LYS A 52 20.39 -12.18 6.68
CA LYS A 52 21.45 -11.42 7.36
C LYS A 52 22.58 -12.31 7.91
N LYS A 53 22.24 -13.53 8.34
CA LYS A 53 23.20 -14.54 8.81
C LYS A 53 23.85 -15.35 7.68
N GLY A 54 23.48 -15.11 6.41
CA GLY A 54 24.04 -15.81 5.25
C GLY A 54 23.60 -17.28 5.11
N ASN A 55 22.60 -17.72 5.86
CA ASN A 55 22.15 -19.12 5.92
C ASN A 55 20.92 -19.39 5.03
N LEU A 56 20.75 -18.60 3.96
CA LEU A 56 19.59 -18.66 3.09
C LEU A 56 20.02 -18.49 1.63
N PRO A 57 19.89 -19.54 0.79
CA PRO A 57 20.26 -19.46 -0.61
C PRO A 57 19.21 -18.65 -1.38
N ILE A 58 19.64 -17.76 -2.28
CA ILE A 58 18.75 -16.83 -3.00
C ILE A 58 17.62 -17.55 -3.76
N LYS A 59 17.91 -18.74 -4.33
CA LYS A 59 16.90 -19.59 -4.99
C LYS A 59 15.71 -20.01 -4.12
N SER A 60 15.81 -19.86 -2.79
CA SER A 60 14.72 -20.17 -1.85
C SER A 60 13.77 -18.99 -1.61
N LEU A 61 14.11 -17.81 -2.15
CA LEU A 61 13.34 -16.58 -2.04
C LEU A 61 12.36 -16.38 -3.20
N LEU A 62 12.40 -17.28 -4.19
CA LEU A 62 11.54 -17.25 -5.37
C LEU A 62 10.36 -18.18 -5.11
N ALA A 63 9.16 -17.60 -5.01
CA ALA A 63 7.94 -18.32 -4.68
C ALA A 63 7.41 -19.16 -5.85
N ASN A 64 7.55 -18.65 -7.08
CA ASN A 64 7.05 -19.30 -8.29
C ASN A 64 8.09 -20.30 -8.86
N GLY A 65 7.62 -21.47 -9.30
CA GLY A 65 8.45 -22.53 -9.87
C GLY A 65 9.11 -22.13 -11.18
N GLU A 66 8.39 -21.42 -12.05
CA GLU A 66 8.91 -20.96 -13.34
C GLU A 66 9.98 -19.88 -13.18
N ASP A 67 9.72 -18.87 -12.33
CA ASP A 67 10.69 -17.81 -12.03
C ASP A 67 11.94 -18.36 -11.35
N LYS A 68 11.78 -19.35 -10.49
CA LYS A 68 12.90 -20.06 -9.86
C LYS A 68 13.76 -20.77 -10.89
N GLU A 69 13.14 -21.41 -11.87
CA GLU A 69 13.88 -22.08 -12.94
C GLU A 69 14.55 -21.08 -13.88
N LYS A 70 13.85 -20.01 -14.25
CA LYS A 70 14.39 -18.86 -15.03
C LYS A 70 15.63 -18.28 -14.35
N PHE A 71 15.55 -18.02 -13.05
CA PHE A 71 16.68 -17.52 -12.27
C PHE A 71 17.84 -18.53 -12.24
N VAL A 72 17.60 -19.80 -11.93
CA VAL A 72 18.67 -20.81 -11.84
C VAL A 72 19.42 -20.98 -13.16
N ARG A 73 18.72 -20.87 -14.30
CA ARG A 73 19.33 -20.98 -15.63
C ARG A 73 20.21 -19.77 -15.98
N ARG A 74 19.81 -18.56 -15.56
CA ARG A 74 20.37 -17.29 -16.05
C ARG A 74 21.22 -16.52 -15.04
N CYS A 75 21.15 -16.84 -13.74
CA CYS A 75 21.76 -16.03 -12.68
C CYS A 75 23.28 -15.86 -12.76
N ARG A 76 24.01 -16.77 -13.43
CA ARG A 76 25.47 -16.71 -13.56
C ARG A 76 25.96 -15.98 -14.81
N THR A 77 25.14 -15.89 -15.85
CA THR A 77 25.48 -15.27 -17.13
C THR A 77 24.99 -13.84 -17.21
N ASP A 78 23.82 -13.60 -16.64
CA ASP A 78 23.05 -12.40 -16.86
C ASP A 78 23.42 -11.27 -15.91
N THR A 79 23.12 -10.05 -16.34
CA THR A 79 23.12 -8.89 -15.45
C THR A 79 21.84 -8.94 -14.64
N ILE A 80 21.96 -8.88 -13.31
CA ILE A 80 20.83 -8.85 -12.40
C ILE A 80 20.61 -7.42 -11.93
N VAL A 81 19.41 -6.90 -12.13
CA VAL A 81 18.97 -5.62 -11.59
C VAL A 81 17.90 -5.84 -10.55
N LEU A 82 18.15 -5.36 -9.34
CA LEU A 82 17.20 -5.38 -8.24
C LEU A 82 16.63 -3.98 -8.04
N TYR A 83 15.34 -3.88 -7.72
CA TYR A 83 14.72 -2.61 -7.37
C TYR A 83 13.76 -2.77 -6.19
N ASP A 84 13.62 -1.70 -5.43
CA ASP A 84 12.59 -1.52 -4.41
C ASP A 84 11.64 -0.39 -4.84
N GLU A 85 10.91 0.21 -3.89
CA GLU A 85 9.92 1.23 -4.24
C GLU A 85 10.53 2.61 -4.56
N TYR A 86 11.61 3.03 -3.88
CA TYR A 86 12.11 4.41 -3.97
C TYR A 86 13.62 4.62 -3.69
N SER A 87 14.46 3.58 -3.63
CA SER A 87 15.89 3.77 -3.29
C SER A 87 16.64 4.56 -4.37
N CYS A 88 17.08 5.78 -4.04
CA CYS A 88 17.74 6.70 -4.97
C CYS A 88 19.28 6.76 -4.81
N GLU A 89 19.82 6.55 -3.61
CA GLU A 89 21.26 6.50 -3.37
C GLU A 89 21.58 5.40 -2.35
N TRP A 90 22.31 4.37 -2.80
CA TRP A 90 22.71 3.27 -1.92
C TRP A 90 23.90 3.64 -1.04
N ASN A 91 23.71 3.65 0.27
CA ASN A 91 24.76 3.77 1.27
C ASN A 91 24.87 2.46 2.08
N GLU A 92 25.98 1.74 1.95
CA GLU A 92 26.21 0.47 2.67
C GLU A 92 26.07 0.59 4.21
N ASN A 93 26.29 1.79 4.77
CA ASN A 93 26.16 2.04 6.20
C ASN A 93 24.71 2.30 6.67
N VAL A 94 23.81 2.71 5.77
CA VAL A 94 22.42 3.09 6.10
C VAL A 94 21.43 2.03 5.58
N ASP A 95 21.66 1.55 4.36
CA ASP A 95 20.75 0.66 3.65
C ASP A 95 21.11 -0.81 3.79
N GLY A 96 22.22 -1.13 4.46
CA GLY A 96 22.73 -2.50 4.62
C GLY A 96 21.77 -3.48 5.27
N ASP A 97 20.79 -2.99 6.05
CA ASP A 97 19.75 -3.79 6.70
C ASP A 97 18.43 -3.85 5.91
N SER A 98 18.32 -3.14 4.78
CA SER A 98 17.17 -3.22 3.88
C SER A 98 17.12 -4.55 3.13
N VAL A 99 15.93 -4.92 2.65
CA VAL A 99 15.72 -6.15 1.86
C VAL A 99 16.58 -6.15 0.58
N LEU A 100 16.51 -5.05 -0.18
CA LEU A 100 17.32 -4.81 -1.37
C LEU A 100 18.81 -4.93 -1.04
N GLY A 101 19.22 -4.38 0.09
CA GLY A 101 20.60 -4.37 0.53
C GLY A 101 21.19 -5.71 0.90
N LEU A 102 20.46 -6.45 1.73
CA LEU A 102 20.84 -7.80 2.13
C LEU A 102 20.92 -8.72 0.91
N LEU A 103 19.97 -8.59 -0.04
CA LEU A 103 19.99 -9.31 -1.30
C LEU A 103 21.17 -8.93 -2.19
N LEU A 104 21.40 -7.63 -2.41
CA LEU A 104 22.47 -7.14 -3.27
C LEU A 104 23.84 -7.56 -2.74
N ARG A 105 24.05 -7.46 -1.42
CA ARG A 105 25.28 -7.94 -0.76
C ARG A 105 25.43 -9.45 -0.95
N ARG A 106 24.39 -10.21 -0.63
CA ARG A 106 24.43 -11.67 -0.76
C ARG A 106 24.69 -12.13 -2.19
N MET A 107 24.10 -11.45 -3.16
CA MET A 107 24.30 -11.76 -4.57
C MET A 107 25.74 -11.53 -5.02
N LYS A 108 26.36 -10.45 -4.55
CA LYS A 108 27.77 -10.17 -4.83
C LYS A 108 28.70 -11.16 -4.13
N ASP A 109 28.40 -11.53 -2.88
CA ASP A 109 29.16 -12.54 -2.13
C ASP A 109 29.14 -13.90 -2.85
N GLU A 110 28.03 -14.24 -3.53
CA GLU A 110 27.90 -15.43 -4.37
C GLU A 110 28.46 -15.26 -5.80
N GLY A 111 28.97 -14.07 -6.14
CA GLY A 111 29.65 -13.78 -7.41
C GLY A 111 28.74 -13.37 -8.58
N TYR A 112 27.47 -13.03 -8.33
CA TYR A 112 26.56 -12.59 -9.38
C TYR A 112 26.81 -11.15 -9.81
N ARG A 113 26.49 -10.83 -11.07
CA ARG A 113 26.56 -9.47 -11.64
C ARG A 113 25.34 -8.63 -11.24
N ALA A 114 25.24 -8.31 -9.95
CA ALA A 114 24.07 -7.66 -9.36
C ALA A 114 24.24 -6.14 -9.18
N PHE A 115 23.23 -5.39 -9.59
CA PHE A 115 23.12 -3.93 -9.51
C PHE A 115 21.76 -3.55 -8.94
N TYR A 116 21.64 -2.39 -8.30
CA TYR A 116 20.35 -1.83 -7.94
C TYR A 116 19.90 -0.77 -8.95
N LEU A 117 18.60 -0.57 -9.08
CA LEU A 117 17.99 0.48 -9.90
C LEU A 117 17.88 1.79 -9.11
N GLU A 118 18.45 2.86 -9.64
CA GLU A 118 18.37 4.20 -9.03
C GLU A 118 16.94 4.76 -9.11
N GLY A 119 16.42 5.21 -7.98
CA GLY A 119 15.06 5.75 -7.87
C GLY A 119 13.97 4.68 -7.71
N GLY A 120 14.34 3.40 -7.76
CA GLY A 120 13.41 2.28 -7.59
C GLY A 120 12.29 2.25 -8.64
N PHE A 121 11.21 1.55 -8.29
CA PHE A 121 10.05 1.39 -9.16
C PHE A 121 9.33 2.71 -9.45
N ASN A 122 9.21 3.60 -8.46
CA ASN A 122 8.44 4.84 -8.63
C ASN A 122 9.04 5.76 -9.69
N THR A 123 10.37 5.92 -9.71
CA THR A 123 11.05 6.71 -10.73
C THR A 123 10.91 6.05 -12.09
N PHE A 124 11.09 4.72 -12.17
CA PHE A 124 10.95 4.00 -13.43
C PHE A 124 9.52 4.11 -14.00
N GLN A 125 8.50 3.92 -13.17
CA GLN A 125 7.10 4.02 -13.58
C GLN A 125 6.72 5.45 -14.01
N ALA A 126 7.25 6.47 -13.33
CA ALA A 126 6.98 7.86 -13.68
C ALA A 126 7.57 8.25 -15.05
N GLU A 127 8.76 7.75 -15.37
CA GLU A 127 9.44 8.06 -16.63
C GLU A 127 9.03 7.14 -17.79
N PHE A 128 8.76 5.86 -17.49
CA PHE A 128 8.54 4.80 -18.49
C PHE A 128 7.32 3.91 -18.16
N PRO A 129 6.11 4.48 -18.02
CA PRO A 129 4.92 3.70 -17.63
C PRO A 129 4.55 2.59 -18.61
N ALA A 130 4.91 2.73 -19.89
CA ALA A 130 4.65 1.71 -20.93
C ALA A 130 5.47 0.42 -20.77
N HIS A 131 6.49 0.42 -19.92
CA HIS A 131 7.32 -0.75 -19.61
C HIS A 131 7.01 -1.35 -18.24
N CYS A 132 5.83 -1.02 -17.69
CA CYS A 132 5.32 -1.58 -16.46
C CYS A 132 4.09 -2.44 -16.77
N GLU A 133 4.08 -3.68 -16.31
CA GLU A 133 2.90 -4.53 -16.32
C GLU A 133 1.94 -4.05 -15.22
N THR A 134 0.65 -4.03 -15.52
CA THR A 134 -0.41 -3.71 -14.55
C THR A 134 -1.48 -4.80 -14.60
N ASN A 135 -2.16 -5.02 -13.47
CA ASN A 135 -3.23 -6.04 -13.38
C ASN A 135 -4.46 -5.78 -14.30
N LEU A 136 -4.51 -4.67 -15.07
CA LEU A 136 -5.51 -4.47 -16.11
C LEU A 136 -5.19 -5.20 -17.42
N ASP A 137 -3.93 -5.53 -17.68
CA ASP A 137 -3.48 -6.08 -18.97
C ASP A 137 -3.63 -7.61 -19.06
N SER A 138 -4.05 -8.27 -17.98
CA SER A 138 -4.29 -9.72 -17.93
C SER A 138 -5.62 -10.16 -18.57
N SER A 139 -6.36 -9.25 -19.25
CA SER A 139 -7.64 -9.54 -19.89
C SER A 139 -7.58 -9.73 -21.40
N CYS A 140 -6.40 -10.04 -21.96
CA CYS A 140 -6.30 -10.34 -23.39
C CYS A 140 -5.07 -11.17 -23.76
N SER A 141 -5.04 -12.45 -23.34
CA SER A 141 -4.53 -13.52 -24.22
C SER A 141 -4.89 -14.92 -23.71
N SER A 142 -5.38 -15.72 -24.66
CA SER A 142 -5.62 -17.17 -24.61
C SER A 142 -7.01 -17.65 -24.15
N SER A 143 -7.59 -18.42 -25.07
CA SER A 143 -8.90 -19.03 -25.11
C SER A 143 -9.05 -20.24 -24.18
N SER A 144 -10.04 -20.24 -23.29
CA SER A 144 -10.99 -21.34 -22.94
C SER A 144 -11.80 -21.01 -21.68
N PRO A 145 -13.06 -21.51 -21.52
CA PRO A 145 -13.98 -21.06 -20.47
C PRO A 145 -13.91 -21.93 -19.21
N ILE A 146 -13.98 -21.33 -18.02
CA ILE A 146 -14.27 -22.05 -16.76
C ILE A 146 -15.29 -21.25 -15.92
N ALA A 147 -16.23 -22.00 -15.37
CA ALA A 147 -17.57 -21.71 -14.87
C ALA A 147 -17.69 -20.80 -13.61
N PRO A 148 -18.88 -20.23 -13.35
CA PRO A 148 -19.13 -19.39 -12.17
C PRO A 148 -19.35 -20.27 -10.92
N VAL A 149 -18.66 -19.93 -9.83
CA VAL A 149 -18.99 -20.47 -8.50
C VAL A 149 -20.01 -19.55 -7.83
N LEU A 150 -21.14 -20.18 -7.51
CA LEU A 150 -22.28 -19.67 -6.76
C LEU A 150 -21.92 -19.19 -5.35
N GLY A 151 -22.56 -18.11 -4.88
CA GLY A 151 -22.78 -17.92 -3.45
C GLY A 151 -23.00 -16.49 -2.98
N LEU A 152 -24.27 -16.14 -2.74
CA LEU A 152 -24.76 -15.05 -1.86
C LEU A 152 -24.63 -13.60 -2.37
N GLY A 153 -25.44 -13.28 -3.37
CA GLY A 153 -25.94 -11.92 -3.60
C GLY A 153 -27.42 -11.99 -3.95
N GLY A 154 -28.29 -11.86 -2.95
CA GLY A 154 -29.73 -12.08 -3.15
C GLY A 154 -30.61 -11.45 -2.09
N LEU A 155 -30.65 -10.11 -2.05
CA LEU A 155 -31.81 -9.35 -1.57
C LEU A 155 -31.89 -8.05 -2.37
N ARG A 156 -32.69 -8.04 -3.43
CA ARG A 156 -33.32 -6.82 -3.95
C ARG A 156 -34.83 -7.00 -3.91
N ILE A 157 -35.46 -6.12 -3.14
CA ILE A 157 -36.90 -5.95 -3.06
C ILE A 157 -37.37 -5.51 -4.45
N SER A 158 -38.24 -6.29 -5.07
CA SER A 158 -38.96 -5.91 -6.29
C SER A 158 -40.39 -5.57 -5.90
N SER A 159 -40.81 -4.37 -6.26
CA SER A 159 -42.21 -3.98 -6.35
C SER A 159 -42.49 -3.44 -7.75
N ASP A 160 -43.66 -3.85 -8.23
CA ASP A 160 -44.44 -3.37 -9.36
C ASP A 160 -44.18 -3.92 -10.76
N SER A 161 -45.04 -4.89 -11.06
CA SER A 161 -45.49 -5.34 -12.36
C SER A 161 -46.35 -4.29 -13.06
N SER A 162 -46.17 -4.11 -14.37
CA SER A 162 -47.28 -4.19 -15.34
C SER A 162 -46.75 -4.21 -16.77
N ASP A 163 -47.17 -5.24 -17.50
CA ASP A 163 -47.04 -5.44 -18.94
C ASP A 163 -48.11 -4.62 -19.69
N ILE A 164 -47.77 -4.06 -20.85
CA ILE A 164 -48.64 -4.07 -22.04
C ILE A 164 -47.81 -3.75 -23.30
N GLU A 165 -48.06 -4.54 -24.35
CA GLU A 165 -47.43 -4.51 -25.67
C GLU A 165 -47.98 -3.42 -26.63
N SER A 166 -47.31 -3.35 -27.80
CA SER A 166 -47.73 -2.86 -29.13
C SER A 166 -47.73 -1.36 -29.42
N ASP A 167 -46.86 -0.89 -30.32
CA ASP A 167 -47.18 -0.76 -31.75
C ASP A 167 -46.01 -0.20 -32.60
N VAL A 168 -46.11 -0.46 -33.91
CA VAL A 168 -45.12 -0.28 -34.98
C VAL A 168 -45.35 1.06 -35.74
N ASP A 169 -44.27 1.55 -36.40
CA ASP A 169 -44.19 2.59 -37.45
C ASP A 169 -44.19 4.09 -37.07
N ARG A 170 -43.00 4.71 -37.11
CA ARG A 170 -42.73 5.90 -37.95
C ARG A 170 -41.24 6.30 -38.03
N ASP A 171 -40.81 6.49 -39.26
CA ASP A 171 -39.50 6.92 -39.74
C ASP A 171 -39.38 8.48 -39.70
N PRO A 172 -38.25 9.10 -40.10
CA PRO A 172 -37.27 9.73 -39.23
C PRO A 172 -37.34 11.27 -39.24
N HIS A 173 -36.50 11.90 -38.39
CA HIS A 173 -35.99 13.29 -38.42
C HIS A 173 -36.28 14.12 -37.16
N SER A 174 -35.17 14.69 -36.66
CA SER A 174 -35.00 15.86 -35.77
C SER A 174 -34.72 15.62 -34.28
N ALA A 175 -33.79 16.45 -33.78
CA ALA A 175 -33.19 16.58 -32.44
C ALA A 175 -31.94 15.71 -32.22
N THR A 176 -30.72 16.24 -32.37
CA THR A 176 -29.96 16.91 -31.28
C THR A 176 -30.12 16.21 -29.94
N ASP A 177 -29.17 15.34 -29.60
CA ASP A 177 -28.70 15.22 -28.23
C ASP A 177 -27.26 14.71 -28.18
N SER A 178 -26.47 15.51 -27.48
CA SER A 178 -25.17 15.17 -26.94
C SER A 178 -25.35 14.07 -25.90
N ASP A 179 -24.62 12.95 -26.02
CA ASP A 179 -23.81 12.40 -24.92
C ASP A 179 -23.02 11.18 -25.41
N GLY A 180 -21.91 11.46 -26.09
CA GLY A 180 -20.81 10.50 -26.24
C GLY A 180 -19.80 10.77 -25.14
N GLY A 181 -20.16 10.53 -23.88
CA GLY A 181 -19.20 10.60 -22.78
C GLY A 181 -18.25 9.40 -22.83
N PRO A 182 -16.92 9.59 -22.93
CA PRO A 182 -15.98 8.53 -22.55
C PRO A 182 -16.09 8.36 -21.04
N LEU A 183 -16.24 7.12 -20.58
CA LEU A 183 -16.00 6.75 -19.19
C LEU A 183 -14.57 7.17 -18.83
N SER A 184 -14.48 8.33 -18.19
CA SER A 184 -13.25 8.83 -17.60
C SER A 184 -12.84 7.87 -16.49
N ASN A 185 -11.77 7.10 -16.74
CA ASN A 185 -10.94 6.53 -15.69
C ASN A 185 -10.23 7.67 -14.93
N THR A 186 -11.00 8.55 -14.30
CA THR A 186 -10.48 9.51 -13.33
C THR A 186 -9.96 8.70 -12.15
N LEU A 187 -8.64 8.52 -12.08
CA LEU A 187 -8.00 8.26 -10.80
C LEU A 187 -8.58 9.26 -9.79
N PRO A 188 -8.92 8.84 -8.56
CA PRO A 188 -9.36 9.78 -7.55
C PRO A 188 -8.27 10.85 -7.39
N SER A 189 -8.64 12.12 -7.58
CA SER A 189 -7.72 13.23 -7.45
C SER A 189 -7.16 13.23 -6.03
N PHE A 190 -5.85 13.29 -5.91
CA PHE A 190 -5.21 13.54 -4.63
C PHE A 190 -5.23 15.04 -4.31
N PRO A 191 -5.34 15.42 -3.03
CA PRO A 191 -5.56 14.59 -1.86
C PRO A 191 -7.02 14.10 -1.75
N VAL A 192 -7.23 12.94 -1.12
CA VAL A 192 -8.55 12.33 -0.98
C VAL A 192 -9.27 12.93 0.24
N GLU A 193 -10.48 13.45 0.04
CA GLU A 193 -11.31 13.93 1.15
C GLU A 193 -11.96 12.76 1.92
N ILE A 194 -11.52 12.53 3.15
CA ILE A 194 -12.00 11.43 4.01
C ILE A 194 -13.28 11.83 4.75
N LEU A 195 -13.30 13.04 5.30
CA LEU A 195 -14.47 13.70 5.87
C LEU A 195 -14.46 15.17 5.45
N PRO A 196 -15.57 15.91 5.59
CA PRO A 196 -15.56 17.35 5.41
C PRO A 196 -14.39 18.00 6.14
N HIS A 197 -13.55 18.69 5.36
CA HIS A 197 -12.33 19.38 5.79
C HIS A 197 -11.19 18.49 6.30
N LEU A 198 -11.22 17.18 6.06
CA LEU A 198 -10.14 16.24 6.38
C LEU A 198 -9.66 15.55 5.11
N TYR A 199 -8.44 15.85 4.71
CA TYR A 199 -7.82 15.36 3.49
C TYR A 199 -6.64 14.45 3.82
N LEU A 200 -6.53 13.35 3.08
CA LEU A 200 -5.44 12.38 3.17
C LEU A 200 -4.61 12.42 1.89
N GLY A 201 -3.30 12.61 2.03
CA GLY A 201 -2.40 12.74 0.88
C GLY A 201 -0.99 12.22 1.09
N CYS A 202 -0.15 12.53 0.10
CA CYS A 202 1.26 12.20 0.00
C CYS A 202 2.13 13.47 0.02
N ALA A 203 3.45 13.30 -0.12
CA ALA A 203 4.40 14.41 -0.11
C ALA A 203 4.13 15.43 -1.23
N LYS A 204 3.75 14.96 -2.42
CA LYS A 204 3.48 15.83 -3.58
C LYS A 204 2.32 16.79 -3.29
N ASP A 205 1.27 16.29 -2.64
CA ASP A 205 0.08 17.08 -2.28
C ASP A 205 0.45 18.17 -1.26
N SER A 206 1.34 17.87 -0.32
CA SER A 206 1.79 18.83 0.71
C SER A 206 2.60 20.00 0.16
N THR A 207 3.13 19.87 -1.06
CA THR A 207 3.95 20.88 -1.73
C THR A 207 3.23 21.61 -2.86
N ASN A 208 1.95 21.29 -3.11
CA ASN A 208 1.17 21.87 -4.20
C ASN A 208 0.26 22.99 -3.66
N LEU A 209 0.68 24.25 -3.83
CA LEU A 209 -0.10 25.40 -3.36
C LEU A 209 -1.49 25.50 -3.99
N ASP A 210 -1.61 25.23 -5.29
CA ASP A 210 -2.87 25.35 -6.01
C ASP A 210 -3.93 24.41 -5.40
N ILE A 211 -3.54 23.16 -5.14
CA ILE A 211 -4.39 22.16 -4.48
C ILE A 211 -4.73 22.57 -3.03
N LEU A 212 -3.74 23.08 -2.29
CA LEU A 212 -3.95 23.51 -0.91
C LEU A 212 -4.96 24.68 -0.84
N GLU A 213 -4.89 25.62 -1.79
CA GLU A 213 -5.84 26.73 -1.91
C GLU A 213 -7.22 26.27 -2.37
N GLU A 214 -7.29 25.43 -3.40
CA GLU A 214 -8.54 24.87 -3.95
C GLU A 214 -9.38 24.20 -2.85
N TYR A 215 -8.75 23.37 -2.03
CA TYR A 215 -9.42 22.66 -0.92
C TYR A 215 -9.47 23.45 0.39
N SER A 216 -9.08 24.74 0.37
CA SER A 216 -9.04 25.61 1.55
C SER A 216 -8.29 25.00 2.74
N ILE A 217 -7.19 24.29 2.44
CA ILE A 217 -6.32 23.67 3.41
C ILE A 217 -5.43 24.75 4.03
N LYS A 218 -5.50 24.90 5.35
CA LYS A 218 -4.65 25.82 6.13
C LYS A 218 -3.90 25.11 7.25
N TYR A 219 -4.18 23.82 7.46
CA TYR A 219 -3.52 22.98 8.44
C TYR A 219 -2.83 21.81 7.73
N ILE A 220 -1.56 21.55 8.03
CA ILE A 220 -0.80 20.46 7.43
C ILE A 220 -0.14 19.63 8.53
N LEU A 221 -0.54 18.36 8.63
CA LEU A 221 0.03 17.38 9.54
C LEU A 221 1.00 16.49 8.78
N ASN A 222 2.29 16.74 8.97
CA ASN A 222 3.41 16.02 8.35
C ASN A 222 3.84 14.84 9.22
N VAL A 223 3.49 13.62 8.82
CA VAL A 223 3.85 12.39 9.56
C VAL A 223 5.14 11.79 9.00
N THR A 224 6.20 12.59 8.91
CA THR A 224 7.53 12.15 8.47
C THR A 224 8.64 12.84 9.25
N PRO A 225 9.81 12.19 9.42
CA PRO A 225 10.94 12.80 10.12
C PRO A 225 11.74 13.76 9.22
N ASN A 226 11.73 13.53 7.91
CA ASN A 226 12.72 14.11 6.99
C ASN A 226 12.13 15.02 5.91
N LEU A 227 10.80 15.05 5.71
CA LEU A 227 10.21 15.98 4.75
C LEU A 227 10.06 17.36 5.36
N PRO A 228 10.43 18.43 4.64
CA PRO A 228 10.30 19.79 5.13
C PRO A 228 8.85 20.27 5.13
N ASN A 229 8.53 21.17 6.05
CA ASN A 229 7.28 21.94 6.05
C ASN A 229 7.43 23.15 5.11
N LEU A 230 7.19 22.94 3.82
CA LEU A 230 7.59 23.90 2.76
C LEU A 230 7.04 25.32 2.96
N PHE A 231 5.81 25.47 3.45
CA PHE A 231 5.12 26.76 3.56
C PHE A 231 4.99 27.28 4.99
N GLU A 232 5.73 26.72 5.96
CA GLU A 232 5.63 27.09 7.38
C GLU A 232 5.95 28.57 7.62
N ASN A 233 6.91 29.12 6.87
CA ASN A 233 7.32 30.52 6.98
C ASN A 233 6.45 31.50 6.18
N ALA A 234 5.48 31.01 5.40
CA ALA A 234 4.59 31.87 4.61
C ALA A 234 3.51 32.54 5.46
N GLY A 235 3.32 32.10 6.73
CA GLY A 235 2.35 32.67 7.67
C GLY A 235 0.90 32.27 7.44
N GLU A 236 0.58 31.61 6.34
CA GLU A 236 -0.79 31.17 6.01
C GLU A 236 -1.13 29.75 6.47
N PHE A 237 -0.12 28.91 6.66
CA PHE A 237 -0.29 27.50 6.99
C PHE A 237 0.17 27.23 8.41
N LYS A 238 -0.67 26.53 9.18
CA LYS A 238 -0.27 25.96 10.46
C LYS A 238 0.23 24.54 10.23
N TYR A 239 1.47 24.29 10.60
CA TYR A 239 2.07 22.96 10.52
C TYR A 239 2.10 22.26 11.88
N LYS A 240 2.08 20.93 11.82
CA LYS A 240 2.54 20.06 12.90
C LYS A 240 3.29 18.90 12.28
N GLN A 241 4.46 18.60 12.82
CA GLN A 241 5.28 17.48 12.36
C GLN A 241 5.34 16.39 13.42
N ILE A 242 5.02 15.16 13.02
CA ILE A 242 5.20 13.94 13.80
C ILE A 242 6.35 13.16 13.15
N PRO A 243 7.57 13.20 13.72
CA PRO A 243 8.77 12.72 13.05
C PRO A 243 8.91 11.18 13.14
N ILE A 244 8.01 10.45 12.48
CA ILE A 244 7.96 8.98 12.49
C ILE A 244 8.28 8.38 11.11
N SER A 245 9.25 7.48 11.07
CA SER A 245 9.57 6.68 9.88
C SER A 245 8.56 5.55 9.67
N ASP A 246 8.43 5.07 8.44
CA ASP A 246 7.52 3.95 8.12
C ASP A 246 8.19 2.61 8.42
N HIS A 247 8.36 2.31 9.70
CA HIS A 247 9.17 1.18 10.12
C HIS A 247 8.54 0.44 11.30
N TRP A 248 8.76 -0.88 11.33
CA TRP A 248 8.17 -1.79 12.33
C TRP A 248 8.58 -1.47 13.76
N SER A 249 9.69 -0.76 13.97
CA SER A 249 10.21 -0.40 15.29
C SER A 249 9.63 0.91 15.85
N GLN A 250 8.78 1.61 15.09
CA GLN A 250 8.31 2.93 15.46
C GLN A 250 7.02 2.86 16.27
N ASN A 251 6.90 3.71 17.29
CA ASN A 251 5.67 3.90 18.05
C ASN A 251 4.97 5.17 17.57
N LEU A 252 3.94 5.00 16.74
CA LEU A 252 3.12 6.09 16.23
C LEU A 252 1.91 6.38 17.15
N SER A 253 1.39 5.38 17.86
CA SER A 253 0.21 5.55 18.73
C SER A 253 0.40 6.55 19.86
N GLN A 254 1.63 6.70 20.36
CA GLN A 254 1.94 7.73 21.35
C GLN A 254 1.62 9.17 20.87
N PHE A 255 1.57 9.40 19.55
CA PHE A 255 1.26 10.70 18.95
C PHE A 255 -0.22 10.85 18.56
N PHE A 256 -1.06 9.82 18.70
CA PHE A 256 -2.47 9.91 18.34
C PHE A 256 -3.20 11.06 19.04
N PRO A 257 -3.07 11.29 20.37
CA PRO A 257 -3.76 12.40 21.02
C PRO A 257 -3.39 13.76 20.43
N GLU A 258 -2.12 13.97 20.12
CA GLU A 258 -1.60 15.21 19.53
C GLU A 258 -2.10 15.41 18.09
N ALA A 259 -2.05 14.35 17.28
CA ALA A 259 -2.52 14.35 15.90
C ALA A 259 -4.04 14.64 15.83
N ILE A 260 -4.81 13.95 16.67
CA ILE A 260 -6.26 14.07 16.73
C ILE A 260 -6.66 15.47 17.19
N GLY A 261 -6.00 16.00 18.21
CA GLY A 261 -6.21 17.39 18.65
C GLY A 261 -5.93 18.42 17.56
N PHE A 262 -4.88 18.21 16.75
CA PHE A 262 -4.55 19.10 15.64
C PHE A 262 -5.58 19.04 14.50
N ILE A 263 -6.04 17.84 14.15
CA ILE A 263 -7.09 17.64 13.14
C ILE A 263 -8.41 18.28 13.61
N ASP A 264 -8.79 18.06 14.87
CA ASP A 264 -10.00 18.64 15.45
C ASP A 264 -9.94 20.17 15.51
N GLU A 265 -8.78 20.75 15.82
CA GLU A 265 -8.60 22.21 15.79
C GLU A 265 -8.93 22.78 14.41
N ALA A 266 -8.39 22.20 13.35
CA ALA A 266 -8.63 22.64 11.98
C ALA A 266 -10.11 22.53 11.59
N ARG A 267 -10.69 21.34 11.81
CA ARG A 267 -12.07 21.04 11.43
C ARG A 267 -13.08 21.87 12.22
N SER A 268 -12.80 22.17 13.50
CA SER A 268 -13.66 23.04 14.32
C SER A 268 -13.76 24.47 13.77
N LYS A 269 -12.72 24.93 13.07
CA LYS A 269 -12.67 26.23 12.40
C LYS A 269 -13.18 26.19 10.95
N LYS A 270 -13.66 25.02 10.48
CA LYS A 270 -14.03 24.78 9.08
C LYS A 270 -12.89 25.04 8.09
N CYS A 271 -11.65 24.88 8.54
CA CYS A 271 -10.47 24.94 7.68
C CYS A 271 -10.09 23.51 7.27
N GLY A 272 -9.65 23.34 6.02
CA GLY A 272 -9.10 22.06 5.57
C GLY A 272 -7.82 21.70 6.32
N VAL A 273 -7.70 20.42 6.70
CA VAL A 273 -6.45 19.82 7.17
C VAL A 273 -6.00 18.72 6.25
N LEU A 274 -4.74 18.76 5.83
CA LEU A 274 -4.06 17.70 5.11
C LEU A 274 -3.23 16.86 6.07
N VAL A 275 -3.54 15.57 6.18
CA VAL A 275 -2.70 14.58 6.85
C VAL A 275 -1.89 13.86 5.77
N HIS A 276 -0.57 14.02 5.78
CA HIS A 276 0.29 13.41 4.76
C HIS A 276 1.49 12.69 5.35
N CYS A 277 2.02 11.76 4.56
CA CYS A 277 3.35 11.20 4.77
C CYS A 277 4.09 11.23 3.43
N LEU A 278 5.04 10.32 3.20
CA LEU A 278 5.74 10.24 1.91
C LEU A 278 4.81 9.78 0.78
N ALA A 279 4.26 8.57 0.87
CA ALA A 279 3.44 7.95 -0.18
C ALA A 279 1.92 8.09 0.05
N GLY A 280 1.50 8.51 1.25
CA GLY A 280 0.09 8.55 1.63
C GLY A 280 -0.55 7.17 1.83
N ILE A 281 0.24 6.13 2.11
CA ILE A 281 -0.23 4.72 2.14
C ILE A 281 -0.30 4.14 3.55
N SER A 282 0.66 4.47 4.42
CA SER A 282 0.81 3.85 5.74
C SER A 282 0.68 4.85 6.89
N ARG A 283 1.71 5.65 7.21
CA ARG A 283 1.70 6.57 8.37
C ARG A 283 0.51 7.54 8.44
N SER A 284 0.23 8.28 7.38
CA SER A 284 -0.88 9.23 7.34
C SER A 284 -2.24 8.53 7.38
N VAL A 285 -2.34 7.34 6.78
CA VAL A 285 -3.51 6.48 6.89
C VAL A 285 -3.73 6.06 8.33
N THR A 286 -2.70 5.56 9.02
CA THR A 286 -2.81 5.15 10.43
C THR A 286 -3.34 6.27 11.30
N VAL A 287 -2.80 7.49 11.17
CA VAL A 287 -3.29 8.67 11.91
C VAL A 287 -4.75 8.99 11.57
N THR A 288 -5.11 8.90 10.29
CA THR A 288 -6.48 9.14 9.83
C THR A 288 -7.47 8.11 10.39
N VAL A 289 -7.11 6.83 10.38
CA VAL A 289 -7.92 5.75 10.96
C VAL A 289 -8.09 5.96 12.47
N ALA A 290 -7.01 6.24 13.20
CA ALA A 290 -7.08 6.56 14.64
C ALA A 290 -8.01 7.75 14.92
N TYR A 291 -7.95 8.78 14.08
CA TYR A 291 -8.86 9.92 14.16
C TYR A 291 -10.32 9.51 13.99
N LEU A 292 -10.65 8.71 12.97
CA LEU A 292 -12.01 8.23 12.74
C LEU A 292 -12.53 7.37 13.90
N MET A 293 -11.69 6.46 14.42
CA MET A 293 -12.04 5.62 15.57
C MET A 293 -12.45 6.48 16.77
N GLN A 294 -11.63 7.45 17.14
CA GLN A 294 -11.91 8.30 18.30
C GLN A 294 -13.06 9.29 18.03
N LYS A 295 -13.12 9.88 16.84
CA LYS A 295 -14.08 10.96 16.56
C LYS A 295 -15.49 10.46 16.29
N LEU A 296 -15.61 9.29 15.68
CA LEU A 296 -16.88 8.70 15.24
C LEU A 296 -17.27 7.46 16.06
N ASN A 297 -16.49 7.11 17.09
CA ASN A 297 -16.69 5.92 17.91
C ASN A 297 -16.76 4.63 17.08
N LEU A 298 -15.87 4.52 16.09
CA LEU A 298 -15.83 3.39 15.16
C LEU A 298 -14.81 2.35 15.58
N SER A 299 -15.13 1.07 15.35
CA SER A 299 -14.15 -0.01 15.44
C SER A 299 -12.97 0.26 14.51
N MET A 300 -11.82 -0.38 14.78
CA MET A 300 -10.65 -0.26 13.94
C MET A 300 -10.97 -0.68 12.49
N ASN A 301 -11.71 -1.78 12.34
CA ASN A 301 -12.11 -2.30 11.03
C ASN A 301 -13.04 -1.33 10.29
N ASP A 302 -14.09 -0.81 10.94
CA ASP A 302 -15.03 0.12 10.30
C ASP A 302 -14.33 1.41 9.87
N ALA A 303 -13.46 1.95 10.74
CA ALA A 303 -12.67 3.14 10.44
C ALA A 303 -11.69 2.89 9.28
N TYR A 304 -11.05 1.73 9.24
CA TYR A 304 -10.16 1.33 8.14
C TYR A 304 -10.92 1.22 6.81
N ASP A 305 -12.08 0.57 6.82
CA ASP A 305 -12.90 0.34 5.63
C ASP A 305 -13.42 1.66 5.04
N ILE A 306 -13.81 2.63 5.86
CA ILE A 306 -14.16 3.99 5.38
C ILE A 306 -13.02 4.60 4.58
N VAL A 307 -11.77 4.51 5.08
CA VAL A 307 -10.61 5.04 4.36
C VAL A 307 -10.33 4.21 3.11
N LYS A 308 -10.45 2.88 3.18
CA LYS A 308 -10.22 1.96 2.06
C LYS A 308 -11.19 2.19 0.90
N MET A 309 -12.46 2.44 1.20
CA MET A 309 -13.49 2.74 0.20
C MET A 309 -13.19 4.02 -0.58
N LYS A 310 -12.58 5.01 0.08
CA LYS A 310 -12.19 6.28 -0.54
C LYS A 310 -10.81 6.22 -1.21
N LYS A 311 -9.92 5.37 -0.70
CA LYS A 311 -8.55 5.20 -1.19
C LYS A 311 -8.16 3.72 -1.16
N SER A 312 -8.28 3.07 -2.31
CA SER A 312 -8.11 1.61 -2.43
C SER A 312 -6.67 1.12 -2.18
N ASN A 313 -5.66 1.96 -2.34
CA ASN A 313 -4.25 1.57 -2.14
C ASN A 313 -3.71 1.84 -0.73
N ILE A 314 -4.56 2.06 0.29
CA ILE A 314 -4.06 2.14 1.67
C ILE A 314 -3.52 0.79 2.13
N SER A 315 -2.42 0.85 2.89
CA SER A 315 -1.73 -0.30 3.47
C SER A 315 -0.80 0.15 4.62
N PRO A 316 -1.34 0.47 5.81
CA PRO A 316 -0.55 0.64 7.03
C PRO A 316 0.38 -0.56 7.26
N ASN A 317 1.61 -0.30 7.71
CA ASN A 317 2.48 -1.41 8.09
C ASN A 317 1.88 -2.21 9.26
N PHE A 318 2.23 -3.49 9.36
CA PHE A 318 1.64 -4.41 10.33
C PHE A 318 1.80 -3.95 11.80
N ASN A 319 2.89 -3.25 12.13
CA ASN A 319 3.13 -2.73 13.47
C ASN A 319 2.17 -1.58 13.78
N PHE A 320 1.91 -0.68 12.83
CA PHE A 320 0.90 0.37 12.98
C PHE A 320 -0.52 -0.20 13.02
N MET A 321 -0.79 -1.30 12.31
CA MET A 321 -2.06 -2.02 12.45
C MET A 321 -2.24 -2.56 13.87
N GLY A 322 -1.20 -3.17 14.45
CA GLY A 322 -1.20 -3.61 15.86
C GLY A 322 -1.44 -2.45 16.84
N GLN A 323 -0.82 -1.31 16.59
CA GLN A 323 -1.03 -0.10 17.40
C GLN A 323 -2.45 0.47 17.32
N LEU A 324 -3.11 0.34 16.16
CA LEU A 324 -4.52 0.71 16.03
C LEU A 324 -5.43 -0.23 16.81
N LEU A 325 -5.17 -1.55 16.79
CA LEU A 325 -5.91 -2.52 17.60
C LEU A 325 -5.73 -2.26 19.10
N ASP A 326 -4.52 -1.93 19.54
CA ASP A 326 -4.29 -1.54 20.94
C ASP A 326 -5.02 -0.23 21.27
N PHE A 327 -5.03 0.74 20.35
CA PHE A 327 -5.77 1.98 20.52
C PHE A 327 -7.29 1.77 20.62
N GLU A 328 -7.87 0.89 19.80
CA GLU A 328 -9.27 0.47 19.88
C GLU A 328 -9.63 -0.02 21.30
N ARG A 329 -8.77 -0.86 21.88
CA ARG A 329 -8.92 -1.35 23.26
C ARG A 329 -8.89 -0.20 24.27
N THR A 330 -8.02 0.79 24.10
CA THR A 330 -7.98 1.97 25.00
C THR A 330 -9.21 2.86 24.89
N LEU A 331 -9.89 2.87 23.74
CA LEU A 331 -11.14 3.60 23.53
C LEU A 331 -12.36 2.85 24.09
N GLY A 332 -12.21 1.58 24.49
CA GLY A 332 -13.30 0.73 24.96
C GLY A 332 -14.30 0.36 23.86
N LEU A 333 -13.87 0.36 22.60
CA LEU A 333 -14.69 -0.01 21.46
C LEU A 333 -14.63 -1.54 21.27
N ASN A 334 -15.78 -2.21 21.27
CA ASN A 334 -15.86 -3.65 21.05
C ASN A 334 -16.28 -3.91 19.60
N SER A 335 -15.51 -4.69 18.86
CA SER A 335 -15.94 -5.20 17.56
C SER A 335 -17.05 -6.26 17.76
N PRO A 336 -18.09 -6.33 16.91
CA PRO A 336 -19.15 -7.36 17.01
C PRO A 336 -18.63 -8.80 16.91
N CYS A 337 -17.43 -8.99 16.34
CA CYS A 337 -16.74 -10.28 16.27
C CYS A 337 -15.98 -10.66 17.56
N ASP A 338 -15.89 -9.75 18.54
CA ASP A 338 -15.28 -9.99 19.85
C ASP A 338 -16.28 -10.66 20.81
N ASN A 339 -16.86 -11.79 20.39
CA ASN A 339 -17.58 -12.70 21.28
C ASN A 339 -16.59 -13.53 22.13
N ARG A 340 -15.58 -12.88 22.72
CA ARG A 340 -14.81 -13.47 23.82
C ARG A 340 -15.47 -13.05 25.12
N ILE A 341 -16.45 -13.86 25.53
CA ILE A 341 -16.89 -13.89 26.93
C ILE A 341 -15.64 -14.19 27.77
N THR A 342 -15.24 -13.23 28.60
CA THR A 342 -14.03 -13.22 29.45
C THR A 342 -14.09 -14.24 30.62
N THR A 343 -14.64 -15.43 30.43
CA THR A 343 -14.79 -16.43 31.51
C THR A 343 -14.59 -17.88 31.09
N GLN A 344 -13.86 -18.19 30.01
CA GLN A 344 -13.42 -19.57 29.78
C GLN A 344 -11.88 -19.70 29.67
N PRO A 345 -11.26 -20.63 30.42
CA PRO A 345 -9.84 -20.89 30.35
C PRO A 345 -9.44 -21.39 28.95
N LEU A 346 -8.38 -20.81 28.40
CA LEU A 346 -7.83 -21.20 27.11
C LEU A 346 -6.96 -22.44 27.29
N TYR A 347 -7.27 -23.49 26.52
CA TYR A 347 -6.50 -24.71 26.46
C TYR A 347 -5.76 -24.81 25.12
N PHE A 348 -4.52 -25.26 25.15
CA PHE A 348 -3.76 -25.59 23.94
C PHE A 348 -3.57 -27.11 23.84
N THR A 349 -3.72 -27.65 22.63
CA THR A 349 -3.34 -29.03 22.31
C THR A 349 -2.24 -29.00 21.23
N THR A 350 -1.20 -29.80 21.44
CA THR A 350 -0.12 -29.96 20.45
C THR A 350 -0.48 -31.07 19.46
N PRO A 351 -0.01 -31.04 18.19
CA PRO A 351 -0.35 -32.04 17.18
C PRO A 351 0.20 -33.45 17.47
N THR A 352 0.99 -33.64 18.53
CA THR A 352 1.73 -34.88 18.79
C THR A 352 1.57 -35.46 20.19
N ASN A 353 0.68 -34.93 21.04
CA ASN A 353 0.28 -35.62 22.28
C ASN A 353 -1.06 -35.09 22.82
N HIS A 354 -1.96 -35.99 23.20
CA HIS A 354 -3.30 -35.70 23.77
C HIS A 354 -3.29 -35.08 25.18
N ASN A 355 -2.21 -34.44 25.59
CA ASN A 355 -2.15 -33.76 26.88
C ASN A 355 -2.66 -32.32 26.73
N VAL A 356 -3.71 -32.00 27.50
CA VAL A 356 -4.32 -30.67 27.56
C VAL A 356 -3.58 -29.84 28.60
N PHE A 357 -3.01 -28.71 28.19
CA PHE A 357 -2.35 -27.78 29.11
C PHE A 357 -3.18 -26.50 29.26
N GLN A 358 -3.45 -26.12 30.52
CA GLN A 358 -4.13 -24.88 30.87
C GLN A 358 -3.11 -23.73 30.86
N LEU A 359 -3.43 -22.64 30.17
CA LEU A 359 -2.63 -21.42 30.19
C LEU A 359 -3.12 -20.56 31.37
N ASP A 360 -2.30 -20.43 32.40
CA ASP A 360 -2.56 -19.47 33.46
C ASP A 360 -2.28 -18.04 32.95
N PRO A 361 -3.17 -17.07 33.24
CA PRO A 361 -2.92 -15.67 32.91
C PRO A 361 -1.68 -15.20 33.68
N LEU A 362 -0.71 -14.63 32.95
CA LEU A 362 0.45 -13.97 33.54
C LEU A 362 -0.03 -12.89 34.51
N GLU A 363 0.19 -13.10 35.82
CA GLU A 363 0.12 -12.05 36.81
C GLU A 363 1.22 -11.03 36.51
N SER A 364 0.81 -9.76 36.37
CA SER A 364 1.68 -8.62 36.22
C SER A 364 2.63 -8.49 37.41
N THR A 365 3.94 -8.49 37.14
CA THR A 365 4.97 -7.95 38.05
C THR A 365 5.70 -6.81 37.39
#